data_AF-A0A3S3NL15-F1
#
_entry.id   AF-A0A3S3NL15-F1
#
_cell.length_a   1.000
_cell.length_b   1.000
_cell.length_c   1.000
_cell.angle_alpha   90.00
_cell.angle_beta   90.00
_cell.angle_gamma   90.00
#
_symmetry.space_group_name_H-M   'P 1'
#
loop_
_entity.id
_entity.type
_entity.pdbx_description
1 polymer ?
#
loop_
_entity_poly.entity_id
_entity_poly.type
_entity_poly.pdbx_seq_one_letter_code
_entity_poly.pdbx_strand_id
1 'polypeptide(L)'
;MGLEVGIVDMAVHQIPGLNTFGVSLVRLDFAPYGENPPHTDLRAIEIQTVPEGTLFIGFVLSNQNNNTLISKILYKGDVFVFPIGLIHFQANVGDTLAVAISGLSS
;
A
#
# COMPACT_ATOMS: atom_id res chain seq x y z
N MET A 1 -20.80 1.69 7.70
CA MET A 1 -19.58 2.49 7.44
C MET A 1 -18.55 1.48 6.98
N GLY A 2 -18.55 1.21 5.66
CA GLY A 2 -17.92 0.03 5.08
C GLY A 2 -16.46 0.30 4.69
N LEU A 3 -15.60 -0.65 5.06
CA LEU A 3 -14.23 -0.81 4.58
C LEU A 3 -14.26 -1.09 3.07
N GLU A 4 -14.42 -0.07 2.24
CA GLU A 4 -14.48 -0.28 0.79
C GLU A 4 -13.15 0.15 0.17
N VAL A 5 -12.18 -0.77 0.27
CA VAL A 5 -10.98 -0.75 -0.56
C VAL A 5 -11.10 -1.89 -1.56
N GLY A 6 -11.18 -1.55 -2.84
CA GLY A 6 -11.05 -2.50 -3.93
C GLY A 6 -9.57 -2.83 -4.13
N ILE A 7 -9.26 -4.13 -4.21
CA ILE A 7 -7.90 -4.63 -4.44
C ILE A 7 -7.88 -5.37 -5.77
N VAL A 8 -6.93 -5.01 -6.64
CA VAL A 8 -6.71 -5.67 -7.93
C VAL A 8 -5.27 -6.14 -7.99
N ASP A 9 -5.07 -7.45 -7.85
CA ASP A 9 -3.76 -8.09 -7.82
C ASP A 9 -3.24 -8.41 -9.23
N MET A 10 -1.94 -8.18 -9.43
CA MET A 10 -1.20 -8.49 -10.65
C MET A 10 0.10 -9.22 -10.27
N ALA A 11 -0.05 -10.45 -9.77
CA ALA A 11 1.06 -11.35 -9.43
C ALA A 11 1.13 -12.55 -10.40
N VAL A 12 2.05 -13.48 -10.18
CA VAL A 12 2.27 -14.67 -11.04
C VAL A 12 0.99 -15.48 -11.29
N HIS A 13 0.04 -15.50 -10.35
CA HIS A 13 -1.23 -16.19 -10.53
C HIS A 13 -2.14 -15.53 -11.59
N GLN A 14 -2.15 -14.20 -11.66
CA GLN A 14 -2.92 -13.42 -12.64
C GLN A 14 -2.14 -13.20 -13.95
N ILE A 15 -0.82 -13.07 -13.86
CA ILE A 15 0.09 -12.82 -14.98
C ILE A 15 1.24 -13.84 -14.91
N PRO A 16 1.05 -15.07 -15.43
CA PRO A 16 2.06 -16.14 -15.37
C PRO A 16 3.43 -15.77 -15.94
N GLY A 17 3.48 -14.81 -16.89
CA GLY A 17 4.71 -14.29 -17.48
C GLY A 17 5.61 -13.53 -16.50
N LEU A 18 5.13 -13.16 -15.30
CA LEU A 18 5.96 -12.56 -14.26
C LEU A 18 6.82 -13.57 -13.50
N ASN A 19 6.63 -14.87 -13.73
CA ASN A 19 7.41 -15.91 -13.06
C ASN A 19 8.92 -15.67 -13.28
N THR A 20 9.70 -15.81 -12.21
CA THR A 20 11.16 -15.60 -12.16
C THR A 20 11.67 -14.15 -12.26
N PHE A 21 10.80 -13.15 -12.46
CA PHE A 21 11.23 -11.75 -12.57
C PHE A 21 11.28 -10.99 -11.23
N GLY A 22 10.71 -11.55 -10.15
CA GLY A 22 10.78 -10.95 -8.81
C GLY A 22 10.01 -9.62 -8.69
N VAL A 23 8.90 -9.51 -9.42
CA VAL A 23 8.05 -8.32 -9.41
C VAL A 23 6.57 -8.71 -9.46
N SER A 24 5.78 -7.97 -8.70
CA SER A 24 4.32 -8.00 -8.72
C SER A 24 3.78 -6.58 -8.54
N LEU A 25 2.51 -6.39 -8.88
CA LEU A 25 1.85 -5.10 -8.77
C LEU A 25 0.46 -5.27 -8.14
N VAL A 26 0.00 -4.26 -7.42
CA VAL A 26 -1.38 -4.16 -6.93
C VAL A 26 -1.92 -2.77 -7.18
N ARG A 27 -3.19 -2.68 -7.57
CA ARG A 27 -3.96 -1.43 -7.58
C ARG A 27 -4.95 -1.46 -6.43
N LEU A 28 -5.03 -0.34 -5.73
CA LEU A 28 -5.92 -0.12 -4.60
C LEU A 28 -6.86 1.05 -4.92
N ASP A 29 -8.16 0.83 -4.82
CA ASP A 29 -9.21 1.84 -5.03
C ASP A 29 -9.95 2.08 -3.71
N PHE A 30 -9.77 3.25 -3.11
CA PHE A 30 -10.34 3.59 -1.81
C PHE A 30 -11.61 4.42 -1.96
N ALA A 31 -12.71 3.97 -1.36
CA ALA A 31 -13.86 4.83 -1.07
C ALA A 31 -13.46 6.00 -0.15
N PRO A 32 -14.26 7.08 -0.08
CA PRO A 32 -14.10 8.10 0.96
C PRO A 32 -14.03 7.45 2.35
N TYR A 33 -13.01 7.79 3.12
CA TYR A 33 -12.76 7.20 4.45
C TYR A 33 -12.47 5.68 4.46
N GLY A 34 -12.22 5.07 3.29
CA GLY A 34 -11.83 3.68 3.16
C GLY A 34 -10.42 3.42 3.70
N GLU A 35 -10.20 2.23 4.23
CA GLU A 35 -8.93 1.81 4.83
C GLU A 35 -8.47 0.47 4.27
N ASN A 36 -7.19 0.40 3.91
CA ASN A 36 -6.47 -0.86 3.80
C ASN A 36 -5.83 -1.12 5.18
N PRO A 37 -6.39 -2.02 5.99
CA PRO A 37 -6.07 -2.13 7.40
C PRO A 37 -4.62 -2.59 7.63
N PRO A 38 -4.09 -2.48 8.87
CA PRO A 38 -2.72 -2.90 9.17
C PRO A 38 -2.40 -4.33 8.71
N HIS A 39 -1.42 -4.47 7.81
CA HIS A 39 -0.96 -5.73 7.23
C HIS A 39 0.56 -5.72 6.99
N THR A 40 1.12 -6.81 6.45
CA THR A 40 2.57 -6.96 6.23
C THR A 40 2.85 -7.76 4.95
N ASP A 41 3.92 -7.35 4.25
CA ASP A 41 4.51 -8.12 3.15
C ASP A 41 5.72 -8.90 3.65
N LEU A 42 5.54 -10.20 3.86
CA LEU A 42 6.58 -11.05 4.47
C LEU A 42 7.80 -11.29 3.57
N ARG A 43 7.70 -11.00 2.26
CA ARG A 43 8.73 -11.36 1.26
C ARG A 43 9.06 -10.26 0.26
N ALA A 44 8.51 -9.05 0.42
CA ALA A 44 8.69 -7.97 -0.53
C ALA A 44 8.85 -6.63 0.17
N ILE A 45 9.60 -5.73 -0.46
CA ILE A 45 9.46 -4.29 -0.26
C ILE A 45 8.31 -3.83 -1.16
N GLU A 46 7.48 -2.91 -0.67
CA GLU A 46 6.42 -2.27 -1.45
C GLU A 46 6.79 -0.81 -1.73
N ILE A 47 6.66 -0.38 -2.98
CA ILE A 47 6.74 1.03 -3.38
C ILE A 47 5.37 1.43 -3.92
N GLN A 48 4.74 2.42 -3.29
CA GLN A 48 3.40 2.88 -3.64
C GLN A 48 3.41 4.32 -4.17
N THR A 49 2.67 4.58 -5.24
CA THR A 49 2.38 5.94 -5.73
C THR A 49 0.88 6.24 -5.70
N VAL A 50 0.54 7.51 -5.52
CA VAL A 50 -0.86 7.98 -5.49
C VAL A 50 -1.17 8.72 -6.79
N PRO A 51 -1.79 8.08 -7.80
CA PRO A 51 -2.23 8.79 -9.01
C PRO A 51 -3.46 9.69 -8.78
N GLU A 52 -4.26 9.45 -7.74
CA GLU A 52 -5.49 10.18 -7.45
C GLU A 52 -5.82 10.21 -5.95
N GLY A 53 -6.38 11.33 -5.48
CA GLY A 53 -6.85 11.49 -4.10
C GLY A 53 -5.74 11.81 -3.09
N THR A 54 -6.05 11.54 -1.82
CA THR A 54 -5.19 11.85 -0.67
C THR A 54 -5.21 10.67 0.30
N LEU A 55 -4.03 10.13 0.63
CA LEU A 55 -3.91 8.98 1.53
C LEU A 55 -3.06 9.33 2.75
N PHE A 56 -3.56 9.01 3.94
CA PHE A 56 -2.73 8.89 5.14
C PHE A 56 -2.13 7.48 5.16
N ILE A 57 -0.81 7.41 5.16
CA ILE A 57 -0.06 6.17 4.98
C ILE A 57 1.02 6.06 6.06
N GLY A 58 1.36 4.85 6.47
CA GLY A 58 2.50 4.65 7.35
C GLY A 58 2.83 3.20 7.65
N PHE A 59 3.99 3.01 8.27
CA PHE A 59 4.44 1.74 8.82
C PHE A 59 4.98 1.91 10.23
N VAL A 60 5.00 0.80 10.98
CA VAL A 60 5.48 0.75 12.35
C VAL A 60 6.83 0.05 12.38
N LEU A 61 7.83 0.71 12.97
CA LEU A 61 9.15 0.10 13.16
C LEU A 61 9.07 -1.09 14.13
N SER A 62 10.08 -1.96 14.09
CA SER A 62 10.17 -3.08 15.02
C SER A 62 10.30 -2.62 16.48
N ASN A 63 10.07 -3.54 17.41
CA ASN A 63 10.19 -3.31 18.86
C ASN A 63 11.55 -2.74 19.29
N GLN A 64 12.63 -3.10 18.59
CA GLN A 64 13.98 -2.56 18.82
C GLN A 64 14.05 -1.04 18.57
N ASN A 65 13.10 -0.50 17.80
CA ASN A 65 12.94 0.91 17.47
C ASN A 65 11.64 1.47 18.06
N ASN A 66 11.25 0.97 19.23
CA ASN A 66 10.14 1.47 20.05
C ASN A 66 8.75 1.44 19.37
N ASN A 67 8.52 0.55 18.40
CA ASN A 67 7.26 0.49 17.66
C ASN A 67 6.85 1.86 17.09
N THR A 68 7.83 2.66 16.66
CA THR A 68 7.59 4.04 16.24
C THR A 68 6.83 4.04 14.92
N LEU A 69 5.73 4.81 14.85
CA LEU A 69 4.98 5.05 13.62
C LEU A 69 5.74 6.05 12.73
N ILE A 70 6.06 5.64 11.52
CA ILE A 70 6.55 6.50 10.44
C ILE A 70 5.38 6.68 9.47
N SER A 71 4.91 7.92 9.30
CA SER A 71 3.72 8.20 8.49
C SER A 71 3.81 9.53 7.74
N LYS A 72 2.98 9.66 6.70
CA LYS A 72 2.84 10.87 5.90
C LYS A 72 1.42 10.95 5.32
N ILE A 73 0.96 12.16 5.00
CA ILE A 73 -0.17 12.35 4.08
C ILE A 73 0.41 12.50 2.67
N LEU A 74 0.01 11.62 1.77
CA LEU A 74 0.37 11.66 0.35
C LEU A 74 -0.74 12.32 -0.46
N TYR A 75 -0.33 13.12 -1.44
CA TYR A 75 -1.19 13.70 -2.45
C TYR A 75 -0.91 13.07 -3.82
N LYS A 76 -1.73 13.40 -4.81
CA LYS A 76 -1.48 13.02 -6.20
C LYS A 76 -0.03 13.29 -6.63
N GLY A 77 0.63 12.25 -7.12
CA GLY A 77 2.02 12.26 -7.61
C GLY A 77 3.06 11.89 -6.55
N ASP A 78 2.68 11.84 -5.27
CA ASP A 78 3.60 11.41 -4.22
C ASP A 78 3.88 9.90 -4.27
N VAL A 79 5.02 9.52 -3.69
CA VAL A 79 5.51 8.14 -3.57
C VAL A 79 5.89 7.87 -2.12
N PHE A 80 5.70 6.63 -1.67
CA PHE A 80 6.12 6.14 -0.37
C PHE A 80 6.62 4.69 -0.47
N VAL A 81 7.51 4.30 0.44
CA VAL A 81 8.15 2.97 0.44
C VAL A 81 7.92 2.29 1.78
N PHE A 82 7.47 1.05 1.75
CA PHE A 82 7.29 0.19 2.91
C PHE A 82 8.43 -0.85 2.98
N PRO A 83 9.21 -0.87 4.07
CA PRO A 83 10.22 -1.91 4.26
C PRO A 83 9.60 -3.29 4.44
N ILE A 84 10.32 -4.31 3.95
CA ILE A 84 9.92 -5.72 4.07
C ILE A 84 9.57 -6.13 5.50
N GLY A 85 8.44 -6.82 5.65
CA GLY A 85 8.00 -7.43 6.91
C GLY A 85 7.46 -6.45 7.96
N LEU A 86 7.48 -5.14 7.74
CA LEU A 86 6.93 -4.18 8.69
C LEU A 86 5.41 -4.03 8.52
N ILE A 87 4.72 -3.88 9.65
CA ILE A 87 3.28 -3.62 9.68
C ILE A 87 3.04 -2.24 9.09
N HIS A 88 2.14 -2.14 8.12
CA HIS A 88 1.80 -0.89 7.46
C HIS A 88 0.31 -0.83 7.07
N PHE A 89 -0.15 0.37 6.73
CA PHE A 89 -1.56 0.65 6.42
C PHE A 89 -1.68 1.84 5.47
N GLN A 90 -2.87 1.99 4.88
CA GLN A 90 -3.28 3.14 4.10
C GLN A 90 -4.72 3.51 4.46
N ALA A 91 -5.01 4.79 4.65
CA ALA A 91 -6.35 5.28 4.89
C ALA A 91 -6.63 6.49 3.98
N ASN A 92 -7.73 6.46 3.26
CA ASN A 92 -8.22 7.63 2.56
C ASN A 92 -8.83 8.60 3.56
N VAL A 93 -8.19 9.74 3.79
CA VAL A 93 -8.69 10.78 4.71
C VAL A 93 -9.53 11.84 4.01
N GLY A 94 -9.68 11.73 2.69
CA GLY A 94 -10.53 12.59 1.87
C GLY A 94 -11.98 12.14 1.83
N ASP A 95 -12.84 13.06 1.37
CA ASP A 95 -14.25 12.83 1.08
C ASP A 95 -14.51 12.38 -0.37
N THR A 96 -13.45 12.24 -1.17
CA THR A 96 -13.47 11.72 -2.55
C THR A 96 -12.82 10.34 -2.64
N LEU A 97 -12.95 9.68 -3.78
CA LEU A 97 -12.18 8.47 -4.09
C LEU A 97 -10.67 8.77 -4.09
N ALA A 98 -9.87 7.75 -3.76
CA ALA A 98 -8.42 7.77 -3.91
C ALA A 98 -7.95 6.48 -4.56
N VAL A 99 -6.83 6.56 -5.30
CA VAL A 99 -6.23 5.41 -5.98
C VAL A 99 -4.77 5.35 -5.60
N ALA A 100 -4.30 4.13 -5.31
CA ALA A 100 -2.88 3.83 -5.16
C ALA A 100 -2.45 2.70 -6.11
N ILE A 101 -1.21 2.76 -6.56
CA ILE A 101 -0.57 1.69 -7.33
C ILE A 101 0.72 1.33 -6.62
N SER A 102 0.88 0.05 -6.28
CA SER A 102 2.06 -0.45 -5.59
C SER A 102 2.79 -1.51 -6.40
N GLY A 103 4.11 -1.38 -6.48
CA GLY A 103 5.01 -2.43 -6.97
C GLY A 103 5.67 -3.15 -5.81
N LEU A 104 5.72 -4.48 -5.87
CA LEU A 104 6.32 -5.34 -4.86
C LEU A 104 7.52 -6.10 -5.43
N SER A 105 8.57 -6.24 -4.63
CA SER A 105 9.81 -6.95 -5.01
C SER A 105 9.74 -8.47 -4.79
N SER A 106 8.71 -9.15 -5.29
CA SER A 106 8.56 -10.61 -5.21
C SER A 106 7.82 -11.22 -6.39
#